data_AF-A0A1T4SY67-F1
#
_entry.id   AF-A0A1T4SY67-F1
#
_cell.length_a   1.000
_cell.length_b   1.000
_cell.length_c   1.000
_cell.angle_alpha   90.00
_cell.angle_beta   90.00
_cell.angle_gamma   90.00
#
_symmetry.space_group_name_H-M   'P 1'
#
loop_
_entity.id
_entity.type
_entity.pdbx_description
1 polymer ?
#
loop_
_entity_poly.entity_id
_entity_poly.type
_entity_poly.pdbx_seq_one_letter_code
_entity_poly.pdbx_strand_id
1 'polypeptide(L)'
;MFTTRKCLNDQLKQFCGTENYTRHSFSRIHLTDGIVYAKDVHGLNWLVDKIAPQAINLKRHPFQCWKLSRVGKTGCFNLLCTDGNDNLLYKEIIGYSDCESDHVDIWVADNIMMLPSEY
;
A
#
# COMPACT_ATOMS: atom_id res chain seq x y z
N MET A 1 16.38 -10.58 21.86
CA MET A 1 16.63 -9.66 20.72
C MET A 1 15.28 -9.22 20.18
N PHE A 2 14.87 -7.97 20.42
CA PHE A 2 13.68 -7.40 19.80
C PHE A 2 14.06 -6.98 18.38
N THR A 3 13.57 -7.70 17.38
CA THR A 3 13.73 -7.28 15.98
C THR A 3 12.77 -6.11 15.76
N THR A 4 13.29 -4.89 15.66
CA THR A 4 12.48 -3.71 15.30
C THR A 4 11.91 -3.94 13.91
N ARG A 5 10.58 -3.91 13.78
CA ARG A 5 9.92 -4.04 12.47
C ARG A 5 10.23 -2.81 11.62
N LYS A 6 10.72 -3.01 10.40
CA LYS A 6 11.01 -1.93 9.43
C LYS A 6 9.69 -1.47 8.79
N CYS A 7 9.18 -0.32 9.22
CA CYS A 7 8.02 0.32 8.60
C CYS A 7 8.48 1.23 7.46
N LEU A 8 7.96 1.02 6.25
CA LEU A 8 8.30 1.87 5.11
C LEU A 8 7.74 3.28 5.26
N ASN A 9 6.54 3.42 5.83
CA ASN A 9 5.90 4.73 6.02
C ASN A 9 6.77 5.68 6.86
N ASP A 10 7.60 5.16 7.76
CA ASP A 10 8.56 5.99 8.52
C ASP A 10 9.66 6.60 7.66
N GLN A 11 10.04 5.94 6.56
CA GLN A 11 11.04 6.41 5.59
C GLN A 11 10.44 7.35 4.53
N LEU A 12 9.12 7.41 4.44
CA LEU A 12 8.38 8.18 3.45
C LEU A 12 7.62 9.36 4.05
N LYS A 13 7.90 9.73 5.31
CA LYS A 13 7.22 10.83 6.01
C LYS A 13 7.40 12.20 5.37
N GLN A 14 8.43 12.38 4.53
CA GLN A 14 8.64 13.62 3.78
C GLN A 14 7.55 13.87 2.73
N PHE A 15 6.79 12.84 2.33
CA PHE A 15 5.68 13.00 1.39
C PHE A 15 4.42 13.45 2.16
N CYS A 16 4.09 14.74 2.01
CA CYS A 16 2.94 15.39 2.63
C CYS A 16 2.09 16.05 1.52
N GLY A 17 1.14 15.30 1.00
CA GLY A 17 0.37 15.66 -0.19
C GLY A 17 1.11 15.33 -1.49
N THR A 18 0.48 15.64 -2.62
CA THR A 18 1.04 15.38 -3.95
C THR A 18 0.84 16.59 -4.85
N GLU A 19 1.83 16.86 -5.69
CA GLU A 19 1.73 17.89 -6.72
C GLU A 19 1.24 17.29 -8.04
N ASN A 20 1.55 16.00 -8.28
CA ASN A 20 1.23 15.32 -9.52
C ASN A 20 0.50 13.99 -9.29
N TYR A 21 -0.56 13.77 -10.04
CA TYR A 21 -1.27 12.50 -10.07
C TYR A 21 -0.80 11.67 -11.26
N THR A 22 -0.05 10.61 -10.99
CA THR A 22 0.41 9.70 -12.04
C THR A 22 -0.60 8.58 -12.24
N ARG A 23 -1.16 8.44 -13.44
CA ARG A 23 -2.10 7.36 -13.72
C ARG A 23 -1.40 6.00 -13.75
N HIS A 24 -1.97 5.01 -13.05
CA HIS A 24 -1.52 3.63 -13.10
C HIS A 24 -1.77 3.03 -14.50
N SER A 25 -0.76 2.35 -15.06
CA SER A 25 -0.76 1.90 -16.47
C SER A 25 -1.95 1.02 -16.85
N PHE A 26 -2.41 0.16 -15.93
CA PHE A 26 -3.44 -0.85 -16.20
C PHE A 26 -4.75 -0.63 -15.44
N SER A 27 -4.93 0.51 -14.79
CA SER A 27 -6.12 0.76 -13.95
C SER A 27 -6.61 2.21 -14.07
N ARG A 28 -7.73 2.52 -13.40
CA ARG A 28 -8.26 3.90 -13.29
C ARG A 28 -7.73 4.63 -12.06
N ILE A 29 -6.78 4.03 -11.36
CA ILE A 29 -6.19 4.59 -10.15
C ILE A 29 -5.10 5.60 -10.51
N HIS A 30 -5.08 6.70 -9.78
CA HIS A 30 -4.03 7.70 -9.78
C HIS A 30 -3.13 7.45 -8.58
N LEU A 31 -1.83 7.62 -8.76
CA LEU A 31 -0.80 7.45 -7.74
C LEU A 31 -0.28 8.82 -7.36
N THR A 32 -0.11 9.05 -6.06
CA THR A 32 0.64 10.19 -5.55
C THR A 32 2.14 10.04 -5.78
N ASP A 33 2.87 11.15 -5.65
CA ASP A 33 4.33 11.19 -5.74
C ASP A 33 4.98 10.21 -4.74
N GLY A 34 4.45 10.10 -3.51
CA GLY A 34 4.92 9.15 -2.52
C GLY A 34 4.78 7.69 -2.93
N ILE A 35 3.67 7.32 -3.57
CA ILE A 35 3.46 5.95 -4.08
C ILE A 35 4.32 5.66 -5.30
N VAL A 36 4.51 6.64 -6.19
CA VAL A 36 5.43 6.51 -7.32
C VAL A 36 6.86 6.29 -6.81
N TYR A 37 7.31 7.07 -5.83
CA TYR A 37 8.61 6.89 -5.20
C TYR A 37 8.75 5.52 -4.52
N ALA A 38 7.74 5.09 -3.75
CA ALA A 38 7.76 3.79 -3.08
C ALA A 38 7.88 2.61 -4.06
N LYS A 39 7.19 2.71 -5.19
CA LYS A 39 7.29 1.76 -6.31
C LYS A 39 8.69 1.71 -6.89
N ASP A 40 9.24 2.87 -7.26
CA ASP A 40 10.46 2.97 -8.05
C ASP A 40 11.72 2.72 -7.21
N VAL A 41 11.73 3.19 -5.95
CA VAL A 41 12.89 3.11 -5.06
C VAL A 41 12.86 1.87 -4.16
N HIS A 42 11.67 1.44 -3.70
CA HIS A 42 11.54 0.29 -2.80
C HIS A 42 10.98 -0.96 -3.47
N GLY A 43 10.86 -0.97 -4.80
CA GLY A 43 10.47 -2.16 -5.57
C GLY A 43 9.01 -2.58 -5.35
N LEU A 44 8.13 -1.67 -4.93
CA LEU A 44 6.72 -1.98 -4.62
C LEU A 44 5.79 -2.05 -5.84
N ASN A 45 6.33 -2.14 -7.05
CA ASN A 45 5.57 -2.34 -8.29
C ASN A 45 4.53 -3.46 -8.15
N TRP A 46 4.98 -4.64 -7.68
CA TRP A 46 4.12 -5.81 -7.51
C TRP A 46 2.96 -5.57 -6.54
N LEU A 47 3.16 -4.76 -5.51
CA LEU A 47 2.14 -4.46 -4.50
C LEU A 47 1.09 -3.51 -5.08
N VAL A 48 1.53 -2.47 -5.79
CA VAL A 48 0.64 -1.53 -6.48
C VAL A 48 -0.19 -2.26 -7.54
N ASP A 49 0.44 -3.10 -8.36
CA ASP A 49 -0.23 -3.92 -9.39
C ASP A 49 -1.26 -4.88 -8.78
N LYS A 50 -1.00 -5.37 -7.56
CA LYS A 50 -1.90 -6.25 -6.82
C LYS A 50 -3.08 -5.50 -6.18
N ILE A 51 -2.83 -4.34 -5.58
CA ILE A 51 -3.87 -3.52 -4.93
C ILE A 51 -4.81 -2.89 -5.97
N ALA A 52 -4.27 -2.37 -7.08
CA ALA A 52 -5.04 -1.55 -8.00
C ALA A 52 -6.33 -2.18 -8.55
N PRO A 53 -6.33 -3.42 -9.07
CA PRO A 53 -7.57 -4.05 -9.53
C PRO A 53 -8.55 -4.33 -8.39
N GLN A 54 -8.05 -4.70 -7.21
CA GLN A 54 -8.90 -4.99 -6.04
C GLN A 54 -9.56 -3.72 -5.52
N ALA A 55 -8.84 -2.61 -5.49
CA ALA A 55 -9.37 -1.33 -5.05
C ALA A 55 -10.50 -0.82 -5.96
N ILE A 56 -10.42 -1.09 -7.27
CA ILE A 56 -11.52 -0.82 -8.21
C ILE A 56 -12.73 -1.71 -7.93
N ASN A 57 -12.52 -2.99 -7.62
CA ASN A 57 -13.61 -3.90 -7.26
C ASN A 57 -14.29 -3.46 -5.95
N LEU A 58 -13.53 -2.85 -5.05
CA LEU A 58 -14.00 -2.33 -3.77
C LEU A 58 -14.47 -0.87 -3.82
N LYS A 59 -14.63 -0.27 -5.01
CA LYS A 59 -15.01 1.16 -5.20
C LYS A 59 -16.28 1.62 -4.47
N ARG A 60 -17.14 0.69 -4.02
CA ARG A 60 -18.31 1.01 -3.18
C ARG A 60 -17.92 1.51 -1.79
N HIS A 61 -16.70 1.20 -1.36
CA HIS A 61 -16.08 1.70 -0.14
C HIS A 61 -15.26 2.95 -0.54
N PRO A 62 -15.68 4.15 -0.11
CA PRO A 62 -15.05 5.39 -0.54
C PRO A 62 -13.62 5.53 -0.02
N PHE A 63 -13.32 4.84 1.08
CA PHE A 63 -12.01 4.82 1.70
C PHE A 63 -11.56 3.37 1.95
N GLN A 64 -10.29 3.10 1.68
CA GLN A 64 -9.71 1.77 1.76
C GLN A 64 -8.29 1.87 2.36
N CYS A 65 -8.06 1.20 3.48
CA CYS A 65 -6.74 1.11 4.11
C CYS A 65 -6.11 -0.25 3.81
N TRP A 66 -5.10 -0.26 2.95
CA TRP A 66 -4.32 -1.43 2.61
C TRP A 66 -3.11 -1.54 3.53
N LYS A 67 -2.98 -2.67 4.23
CA LYS A 67 -1.88 -2.95 5.15
C LYS A 67 -1.14 -4.19 4.69
N LEU A 68 0.13 -4.03 4.33
CA LEU A 68 1.06 -5.14 4.09
C LEU A 68 1.86 -5.36 5.38
N SER A 69 1.94 -6.60 5.85
CA SER A 69 2.71 -6.95 7.07
C SER A 69 3.43 -8.28 6.92
N ARG A 70 4.73 -8.32 7.21
CA ARG A 70 5.53 -9.55 7.22
C ARG A 70 5.07 -10.48 8.32
N VAL A 71 4.96 -11.77 7.98
CA VAL A 71 4.63 -12.84 8.91
C VAL A 71 5.91 -13.59 9.27
N GLY A 72 6.29 -13.52 10.55
CA GLY A 72 7.49 -14.19 11.07
C GLY A 72 8.79 -13.60 10.53
N LYS A 73 9.84 -14.44 10.42
CA LYS A 73 11.15 -14.08 9.85
C LYS A 73 11.29 -14.48 8.38
N THR A 74 10.22 -14.98 7.77
CA THR A 74 10.18 -15.46 6.40
C THR A 74 9.85 -14.34 5.40
N GLY A 75 9.96 -14.61 4.10
CA GLY A 75 9.48 -13.73 3.03
C GLY A 75 7.94 -13.66 2.92
N CYS A 76 7.18 -14.28 3.84
CA CYS A 76 5.72 -14.31 3.77
C CYS A 76 5.10 -13.00 4.28
N PHE A 77 4.03 -12.56 3.65
CA PHE A 77 3.30 -11.35 4.05
C PHE A 77 1.79 -11.58 4.12
N ASN A 78 1.12 -10.79 4.94
CA ASN A 78 -0.33 -10.63 4.92
C ASN A 78 -0.66 -9.29 4.30
N LEU A 79 -1.53 -9.30 3.29
CA LEU A 79 -2.15 -8.11 2.72
C LEU A 79 -3.60 -8.03 3.21
N LEU A 80 -3.95 -6.94 3.86
CA LEU A 80 -5.28 -6.69 4.42
C LEU A 80 -5.83 -5.38 3.85
N CYS A 81 -7.14 -5.31 3.60
CA CYS A 81 -7.83 -4.06 3.31
C CYS A 81 -9.00 -3.86 4.28
N THR A 82 -9.12 -2.66 4.84
CA THR A 82 -10.26 -2.24 5.67
C THR A 82 -10.91 -0.96 5.14
N ASP A 83 -12.12 -0.64 5.55
CA ASP A 83 -12.83 0.59 5.15
C ASP A 83 -12.48 1.86 5.97
N GLY A 84 -11.48 1.78 6.85
CA GLY A 84 -11.12 2.84 7.80
C GLY A 84 -11.82 2.74 9.16
N ASN A 85 -12.86 1.90 9.29
CA ASN A 85 -13.55 1.60 10.54
C ASN A 85 -13.32 0.13 10.98
N ASP A 86 -12.14 -0.41 10.66
CA ASP A 86 -11.73 -1.79 10.94
C ASP A 86 -12.62 -2.89 10.31
N ASN A 87 -13.57 -2.56 9.41
CA ASN A 87 -14.31 -3.58 8.69
C ASN A 87 -13.44 -4.19 7.60
N LEU A 88 -13.18 -5.49 7.68
CA LEU A 88 -12.35 -6.21 6.73
C LEU A 88 -13.03 -6.33 5.36
N LEU A 89 -12.40 -5.77 4.33
CA LEU A 89 -12.86 -5.81 2.94
C LEU A 89 -12.11 -6.86 2.10
N TYR A 90 -10.83 -7.06 2.39
CA TYR A 90 -9.97 -7.98 1.66
C TYR A 90 -8.88 -8.56 2.55
N LYS A 91 -8.50 -9.81 2.27
CA LYS A 91 -7.38 -10.48 2.92
C LYS A 91 -6.72 -11.45 1.95
N GLU A 92 -5.40 -11.38 1.85
CA GLU A 92 -4.59 -12.31 1.08
C GLU A 92 -3.30 -12.65 1.84
N ILE A 93 -2.86 -13.90 1.73
CA ILE A 93 -1.55 -14.35 2.20
C ILE A 93 -0.62 -14.40 0.99
N ILE A 94 0.48 -13.65 1.06
CA ILE A 94 1.54 -13.64 0.06
C ILE A 94 2.58 -14.66 0.53
N GLY A 95 2.73 -15.73 -0.25
CA GLY A 95 3.62 -16.85 0.11
C GLY A 95 5.10 -16.47 0.15
N TYR A 96 5.53 -15.49 -0.64
CA TYR A 96 6.89 -14.97 -0.62
C TYR A 96 6.98 -13.60 -1.32
N SER A 97 7.78 -12.69 -0.77
CA SER A 97 8.28 -11.47 -1.42
C SER A 97 9.65 -11.12 -0.84
N ASP A 98 10.47 -10.52 -1.70
CA ASP A 98 11.79 -9.93 -1.41
C ASP A 98 11.70 -8.49 -0.87
N CYS A 99 10.49 -7.95 -0.64
CA CYS A 99 10.30 -6.63 -0.05
C CYS A 99 11.12 -6.50 1.24
N GLU A 100 11.95 -5.47 1.35
CA GLU A 100 12.82 -5.28 2.52
C GLU A 100 12.05 -4.82 3.77
N SER A 101 10.95 -4.10 3.56
CA SER A 101 10.14 -3.54 4.63
C SER A 101 9.26 -4.62 5.25
N ASP A 102 9.08 -4.58 6.57
CA ASP A 102 8.19 -5.50 7.29
C ASP A 102 6.74 -5.01 7.26
N HIS A 103 6.53 -3.72 7.02
CA HIS A 103 5.22 -3.11 7.08
C HIS A 103 5.11 -1.93 6.11
N VAL A 104 3.99 -1.85 5.40
CA VAL A 104 3.62 -0.73 4.53
C VAL A 104 2.11 -0.54 4.58
N ASP A 105 1.69 0.69 4.88
CA ASP A 105 0.31 1.13 4.77
C ASP A 105 0.13 2.01 3.53
N ILE A 106 -0.92 1.73 2.75
CA ILE A 106 -1.32 2.45 1.53
C ILE A 106 -2.81 2.70 1.61
N TRP A 107 -3.25 3.93 1.34
CA TRP A 107 -4.66 4.28 1.33
C TRP A 107 -5.16 4.48 -0.09
N VAL A 108 -6.43 4.14 -0.33
CA VAL A 108 -7.12 4.45 -1.58
C VAL A 108 -8.41 5.18 -1.28
N ALA A 109 -8.56 6.38 -1.83
CA ALA A 109 -9.76 7.21 -1.74
C ALA A 109 -10.03 7.86 -3.11
N ASP A 110 -11.27 7.84 -3.59
CA ASP A 110 -11.66 8.47 -4.87
C ASP A 110 -10.79 8.07 -6.09
N ASN A 111 -10.36 6.81 -6.15
CA ASN A 111 -9.40 6.28 -7.14
C ASN A 111 -8.01 6.91 -7.08
N ILE A 112 -7.62 7.51 -5.96
CA ILE A 112 -6.27 7.98 -5.69
C ILE A 112 -5.65 7.03 -4.66
N MET A 113 -4.53 6.41 -5.02
CA MET A 113 -3.70 5.61 -4.14
C MET A 113 -2.58 6.50 -3.59
N MET A 114 -2.45 6.53 -2.27
CA MET A 114 -1.59 7.46 -1.56
C MET A 114 -0.99 6.84 -0.29
N LEU A 115 0.07 7.45 0.22
CA LEU A 115 0.57 7.15 1.56
C LEU A 115 -0.36 7.78 2.62
N PRO A 116 -0.41 7.22 3.85
CA PRO A 116 -1.19 7.80 4.95
C PRO A 116 -0.83 9.25 5.30
N SER A 117 0.42 9.67 5.03
CA SER A 117 0.87 11.05 5.26
C SER A 117 0.42 12.03 4.16
N GLU A 118 -0.14 11.53 3.07
CA GLU A 118 -0.59 12.34 1.92
C GLU A 118 -2.11 12.55 1.88
N TYR A 119 -2.87 11.97 2.82
CA TYR A 119 -4.31 12.14 3.00
C TYR A 119 -4.60 13.20 4.06
#